data_AF-A0A9F7R6G0-F1
#
_entry.id   AF-A0A9F7R6G0-F1
#
_cell.length_a   1.000
_cell.length_b   1.000
_cell.length_c   1.000
_cell.angle_alpha   90.00
_cell.angle_beta   90.00
_cell.angle_gamma   90.00
#
_symmetry.space_group_name_H-M   'P 1'
#
loop_
_entity.id
_entity.type
_entity.pdbx_description
1 polymer ?
#
loop_
_entity_poly.entity_id
_entity_poly.type
_entity_poly.pdbx_seq_one_letter_code
_entity_poly.pdbx_strand_id
1 'polypeptide(L)'
;MDGALKALLLAALILLVSAQTSDNYRSLNGLVRKHVDKALKKANQDFGAGYHIAFHSLITTPVTRESILNVNVLLKVTTCKKASNDAYDHRDECNEQKEKTPVIDCLVCKTNDGNELVDCAKKIDVSNKKNTKIRGKCIDHFTGGSDILSVKLLSKDNKKQS
;
A
#
# COMPACT_ATOMS: atom_id res chain seq x y z
N MET A 1 -30.02 12.33 -36.25
CA MET A 1 -29.28 11.40 -35.37
C MET A 1 -30.24 10.32 -34.93
N ASP A 2 -30.10 9.13 -35.52
CA ASP A 2 -30.95 7.96 -35.31
C ASP A 2 -30.98 7.55 -33.81
N GLY A 3 -32.14 7.09 -33.34
CA GLY A 3 -32.35 6.66 -31.95
C GLY A 3 -31.42 5.51 -31.56
N ALA A 4 -31.07 4.65 -32.51
CA ALA A 4 -30.10 3.58 -32.32
C ALA A 4 -28.70 4.11 -31.99
N LEU A 5 -28.26 5.18 -32.66
CA LEU A 5 -26.95 5.80 -32.41
C LEU A 5 -26.88 6.43 -31.01
N LYS A 6 -27.99 7.04 -30.56
CA LYS A 6 -28.09 7.59 -29.20
C LYS A 6 -28.06 6.48 -28.14
N ALA A 7 -28.74 5.36 -28.37
CA ALA A 7 -28.73 4.21 -27.48
C ALA A 7 -27.34 3.58 -27.36
N LEU A 8 -26.60 3.46 -28.48
CA LEU A 8 -25.23 2.95 -28.49
C LEU A 8 -24.26 3.87 -27.71
N LEU A 9 -24.39 5.19 -27.88
CA LEU A 9 -23.59 6.18 -27.14
C LEU A 9 -23.85 6.12 -25.63
N LEU A 10 -25.12 5.96 -25.22
CA LEU A 10 -25.49 5.80 -23.80
C LEU A 10 -24.94 4.50 -23.21
N ALA A 11 -24.99 3.39 -23.95
CA ALA A 11 -24.40 2.12 -23.52
C ALA A 11 -22.87 2.20 -23.38
N ALA A 12 -22.20 2.89 -24.31
CA ALA A 12 -20.76 3.13 -24.24
C ALA A 12 -20.37 3.97 -23.01
N LEU A 13 -21.14 5.02 -22.70
CA LEU A 13 -20.94 5.87 -21.52
C LEU A 13 -21.08 5.09 -20.21
N ILE A 14 -21.99 4.12 -20.12
CA ILE A 14 -22.15 3.27 -18.93
C ILE A 14 -20.94 2.33 -18.75
N LEU A 15 -20.36 1.83 -19.85
CA LEU A 15 -19.15 0.98 -19.80
C LEU A 15 -17.89 1.78 -19.38
N LEU A 16 -17.80 3.07 -19.73
CA LEU A 16 -16.68 3.96 -19.40
C LEU A 16 -16.55 4.29 -17.90
N VAL A 17 -17.63 4.14 -17.11
CA VAL A 17 -17.65 4.47 -15.67
C VAL A 17 -16.93 3.42 -14.80
N SER A 18 -16.53 2.29 -15.37
CA SER A 18 -15.80 1.25 -14.63
C SER A 18 -14.28 1.47 -14.54
N ALA A 19 -13.75 2.60 -15.05
CA ALA A 19 -12.36 3.00 -14.87
C ALA A 19 -12.11 3.33 -13.38
N GLN A 20 -11.81 2.29 -12.61
CA GLN A 20 -11.50 2.41 -11.18
C GLN A 20 -10.34 3.38 -10.99
N THR A 21 -10.50 4.28 -10.02
CA THR A 21 -9.61 5.38 -9.63
C THR A 21 -8.29 4.91 -8.97
N SER A 22 -7.73 3.77 -9.38
CA SER A 22 -6.39 3.40 -8.96
C SER A 22 -5.39 4.37 -9.54
N ASP A 23 -4.46 4.84 -8.71
CA ASP A 23 -3.26 5.50 -9.21
C ASP A 23 -2.64 4.60 -10.28
N ASN A 24 -2.17 5.19 -11.38
CA ASN A 24 -1.57 4.39 -12.44
C ASN A 24 -0.17 3.93 -11.98
N TYR A 25 -0.01 2.64 -11.73
CA TYR A 25 1.29 2.06 -11.35
C TYR A 25 2.41 2.44 -12.36
N ARG A 26 2.08 2.50 -13.66
CA ARG A 26 3.02 2.91 -14.72
C ARG A 26 3.38 4.40 -14.70
N SER A 27 2.60 5.25 -14.03
CA SER A 27 2.94 6.67 -13.89
C SER A 27 3.84 6.95 -12.68
N LEU A 28 4.04 5.96 -11.79
CA LEU A 28 4.95 6.11 -10.65
C LEU A 28 6.38 6.36 -11.11
N ASN A 29 7.07 7.28 -10.42
CA ASN A 29 8.52 7.47 -10.58
C ASN A 29 9.26 6.13 -10.40
N GLY A 30 10.30 5.88 -11.21
CA GLY A 30 11.01 4.60 -11.21
C GLY A 30 11.57 4.16 -9.84
N LEU A 31 12.03 5.10 -9.01
CA LEU A 31 12.49 4.79 -7.64
C LEU A 31 11.32 4.42 -6.73
N VAL A 32 10.20 5.16 -6.80
CA VAL A 32 8.99 4.83 -6.03
C VAL A 32 8.47 3.46 -6.44
N ARG A 33 8.40 3.20 -7.75
CA ARG A 33 7.98 1.92 -8.32
C ARG A 33 8.81 0.76 -7.80
N LYS A 34 10.14 0.90 -7.79
CA LYS A 34 11.06 -0.10 -7.23
C LYS A 34 10.73 -0.47 -5.78
N HIS A 35 10.31 0.48 -4.95
CA HIS A 35 9.88 0.19 -3.58
C HIS A 35 8.46 -0.40 -3.51
N VAL A 36 7.55 0.05 -4.37
CA VAL A 36 6.23 -0.59 -4.53
C VAL A 36 6.36 -2.05 -4.97
N ASP A 37 7.33 -2.40 -5.81
CA ASP A 37 7.59 -3.79 -6.24
C ASP A 37 8.01 -4.69 -5.07
N LYS A 38 8.80 -4.15 -4.14
CA LYS A 38 9.16 -4.86 -2.91
C LYS A 38 7.92 -5.11 -2.05
N ALA A 39 7.04 -4.11 -1.92
CA ALA A 39 5.77 -4.25 -1.22
C ALA A 39 4.85 -5.28 -1.91
N LEU A 40 4.72 -5.23 -3.24
CA LEU A 40 3.95 -6.19 -4.03
C LEU A 40 4.47 -7.61 -3.85
N LYS A 41 5.79 -7.80 -3.91
CA LYS A 41 6.41 -9.11 -3.69
C LYS A 41 6.10 -9.65 -2.30
N LYS A 42 6.31 -8.83 -1.26
CA LYS A 42 6.04 -9.24 0.13
C LYS A 42 4.55 -9.54 0.34
N ALA A 43 3.66 -8.68 -0.15
CA ALA A 43 2.23 -8.90 -0.04
C ALA A 43 1.78 -10.16 -0.79
N ASN A 44 2.30 -10.42 -1.99
CA ASN A 44 1.94 -11.60 -2.76
C ASN A 44 2.36 -12.90 -2.09
N GLN A 45 3.45 -12.88 -1.31
CA GLN A 45 3.90 -14.01 -0.49
C GLN A 45 2.97 -14.22 0.72
N ASP A 46 2.60 -13.14 1.41
CA ASP A 46 1.88 -13.22 2.68
C ASP A 46 0.35 -13.35 2.51
N PHE A 47 -0.21 -12.78 1.45
CA PHE A 47 -1.67 -12.60 1.28
C PHE A 47 -2.20 -13.07 -0.08
N GLY A 48 -1.33 -13.40 -1.04
CA GLY A 48 -1.73 -13.67 -2.42
C GLY A 48 -2.70 -14.85 -2.55
N ALA A 49 -2.56 -15.90 -1.74
CA ALA A 49 -3.48 -17.06 -1.67
C ALA A 49 -3.94 -17.58 -3.06
N GLY A 50 -3.03 -17.64 -4.04
CA GLY A 50 -3.30 -18.09 -5.42
C GLY A 50 -3.84 -17.01 -6.38
N TYR A 51 -3.98 -15.78 -5.93
CA TYR A 51 -4.44 -14.62 -6.70
C TYR A 51 -3.39 -13.51 -6.74
N HIS A 52 -3.35 -12.76 -7.83
CA HIS A 52 -2.46 -11.62 -7.96
C HIS A 52 -2.85 -10.50 -7.00
N ILE A 53 -1.85 -9.88 -6.39
CA ILE A 53 -2.02 -8.61 -5.69
C ILE A 53 -1.58 -7.49 -6.63
N ALA A 54 -2.40 -6.46 -6.71
CA ALA A 54 -2.16 -5.28 -7.53
C ALA A 54 -2.01 -4.02 -6.68
N PHE A 55 -1.28 -3.06 -7.25
CA PHE A 55 -1.22 -1.70 -6.75
C PHE A 55 -2.61 -1.07 -6.79
N HIS A 56 -2.96 -0.33 -5.73
CA HIS A 56 -4.21 0.41 -5.67
C HIS A 56 -3.96 1.91 -5.61
N SER A 57 -3.19 2.37 -4.62
CA SER A 57 -2.86 3.78 -4.45
C SER A 57 -1.72 4.01 -3.48
N LEU A 58 -1.12 5.20 -3.52
CA LEU A 58 -0.25 5.69 -2.45
C LEU A 58 -1.09 6.27 -1.31
N ILE A 59 -0.70 6.01 -0.05
CA ILE A 59 -1.38 6.57 1.14
C ILE A 59 -0.84 7.96 1.44
N THR A 60 0.47 8.15 1.28
CA THR A 60 1.19 9.39 1.55
C THR A 60 2.13 9.71 0.41
N THR A 61 2.56 10.97 0.32
CA THR A 61 3.59 11.38 -0.63
C THR A 61 4.88 10.61 -0.35
N PRO A 62 5.41 9.86 -1.32
CA PRO A 62 6.56 9.00 -1.10
C PRO A 62 7.85 9.81 -0.97
N VAL A 63 8.75 9.35 -0.09
CA VAL A 63 10.12 9.88 0.07
C VAL A 63 11.10 8.75 -0.22
N THR A 64 12.03 8.97 -1.14
CA THR A 64 12.98 7.93 -1.63
C THR A 64 14.44 8.38 -1.58
N ARG A 65 14.80 9.23 -0.60
CA ARG A 65 16.18 9.69 -0.40
C ARG A 65 17.00 8.59 0.27
N GLU A 66 18.31 8.60 0.07
CA GLU A 66 19.17 7.57 0.65
C GLU A 66 19.13 7.56 2.18
N SER A 67 19.12 8.73 2.83
CA SER A 67 19.03 8.85 4.29
C SER A 67 17.62 8.63 4.83
N ILE A 68 16.58 8.78 3.99
CA ILE A 68 15.18 8.73 4.40
C ILE A 68 14.36 8.07 3.30
N LEU A 69 13.79 6.91 3.62
CA LEU A 69 12.87 6.18 2.76
C LEU A 69 11.55 6.01 3.49
N ASN A 70 10.45 6.38 2.83
CA ASN A 70 9.09 6.14 3.27
C ASN A 70 8.16 6.08 2.05
N VAL A 71 7.69 4.88 1.72
CA VAL A 71 6.71 4.62 0.66
C VAL A 71 5.59 3.80 1.28
N ASN A 72 4.42 4.43 1.48
CA ASN A 72 3.25 3.77 2.02
C ASN A 72 2.20 3.57 0.94
N VAL A 73 1.81 2.33 0.71
CA VAL A 73 1.02 1.90 -0.44
C VAL A 73 -0.14 0.99 -0.01
N LEU A 74 -1.31 1.20 -0.62
CA LEU A 74 -2.41 0.25 -0.58
C LEU A 74 -2.33 -0.69 -1.76
N LEU A 75 -2.53 -1.97 -1.47
CA LEU A 75 -2.61 -3.05 -2.43
C LEU A 75 -3.94 -3.79 -2.27
N LYS A 76 -4.41 -4.41 -3.36
CA LYS A 76 -5.64 -5.19 -3.38
C LYS A 76 -5.38 -6.58 -3.92
N VAL A 77 -6.02 -7.59 -3.32
CA VAL A 77 -6.08 -8.93 -3.90
C VAL A 77 -7.07 -8.89 -5.05
N THR A 78 -6.66 -9.38 -6.21
CA THR A 78 -7.43 -9.25 -7.46
C THR A 78 -8.17 -10.54 -7.79
N THR A 79 -9.09 -10.47 -8.76
CA THR A 79 -9.78 -11.66 -9.31
C THR A 79 -8.87 -12.53 -10.18
N CYS A 80 -7.73 -12.01 -10.63
CA CYS A 80 -6.75 -12.74 -11.44
C CYS A 80 -6.08 -13.86 -10.63
N LYS A 81 -6.22 -15.09 -11.09
CA LYS A 81 -5.45 -16.23 -10.57
C LYS A 81 -3.98 -16.11 -10.98
N LYS A 82 -3.08 -16.52 -10.09
CA LYS A 82 -1.66 -16.66 -10.42
C LYS A 82 -1.45 -17.89 -11.31
N ALA A 83 -0.57 -17.77 -12.29
CA ALA A 83 -0.12 -18.91 -13.08
C ALA A 83 0.86 -19.81 -12.28
N SER A 84 1.63 -19.20 -11.38
CA SER A 84 2.56 -19.89 -10.47
C SER A 84 2.68 -19.10 -9.15
N ASN A 85 3.17 -19.74 -8.10
CA ASN A 85 3.37 -19.08 -6.80
C ASN A 85 4.38 -17.92 -6.89
N ASP A 86 5.27 -17.93 -7.88
CA ASP A 86 6.32 -16.94 -8.08
C ASP A 86 5.93 -15.76 -8.99
N ALA A 87 4.67 -15.71 -9.44
CA ALA A 87 4.16 -14.58 -10.19
C ALA A 87 3.83 -13.41 -9.24
N TYR A 88 4.86 -12.61 -8.92
CA TYR A 88 4.78 -11.48 -7.97
C TYR A 88 4.58 -10.12 -8.65
N ASP A 89 4.77 -10.05 -9.96
CA ASP A 89 4.76 -8.79 -10.69
C ASP A 89 3.38 -8.16 -10.75
N HIS A 90 3.36 -6.82 -10.80
CA HIS A 90 2.15 -6.08 -11.08
C HIS A 90 1.63 -6.41 -12.48
N ARG A 91 0.30 -6.51 -12.59
CA ARG A 91 -0.41 -6.75 -13.85
C ARG A 91 -1.47 -5.68 -14.00
N ASP A 92 -1.27 -4.77 -14.95
CA ASP A 92 -2.16 -3.63 -15.18
C ASP A 92 -3.55 -4.06 -15.68
N GLU A 93 -3.69 -5.28 -16.19
CA GLU A 93 -4.97 -5.86 -16.57
C GLU A 93 -5.75 -6.41 -15.36
N CYS A 94 -5.09 -6.62 -14.22
CA CYS A 94 -5.67 -7.20 -13.01
C CYS A 94 -6.14 -6.12 -12.03
N ASN A 95 -7.20 -5.41 -12.39
CA ASN A 95 -7.67 -4.25 -11.63
C ASN A 95 -8.86 -4.54 -10.72
N GLU A 96 -9.59 -5.63 -10.93
CA GLU A 96 -10.76 -5.94 -10.12
C GLU A 96 -10.35 -6.54 -8.78
N GLN A 97 -10.79 -5.92 -7.68
CA GLN A 97 -10.61 -6.50 -6.36
C GLN A 97 -11.49 -7.73 -6.19
N LYS A 98 -10.92 -8.81 -5.67
CA LYS A 98 -11.67 -10.01 -5.32
C LYS A 98 -12.55 -9.74 -4.10
N GLU A 99 -13.82 -10.10 -4.17
CA GLU A 99 -14.74 -9.94 -3.06
C GLU A 99 -14.24 -10.63 -1.77
N LYS A 100 -14.60 -10.05 -0.62
CA LYS A 100 -14.28 -10.56 0.72
C LYS A 100 -12.77 -10.74 0.98
N THR A 101 -11.92 -10.07 0.21
CA THR A 101 -10.48 -10.00 0.47
C THR A 101 -10.10 -8.67 1.12
N PRO A 102 -9.11 -8.66 2.03
CA PRO A 102 -8.68 -7.42 2.67
C PRO A 102 -7.93 -6.54 1.68
N VAL A 103 -8.06 -5.23 1.87
CA VAL A 103 -7.05 -4.27 1.38
C VAL A 103 -5.81 -4.42 2.24
N ILE A 104 -4.65 -4.41 1.62
CA ILE A 104 -3.36 -4.61 2.26
C ILE A 104 -2.66 -3.25 2.29
N ASP A 105 -2.23 -2.85 3.47
CA ASP A 105 -1.43 -1.65 3.69
C ASP A 105 0.02 -2.10 3.85
N CYS A 106 0.88 -1.65 2.95
CA CYS A 106 2.31 -1.92 2.99
C CYS A 106 3.10 -0.63 3.21
N LEU A 107 4.12 -0.71 4.04
CA LEU A 107 5.08 0.34 4.30
C LEU A 107 6.48 -0.16 3.96
N VAL A 108 7.15 0.56 3.05
CA VAL A 108 8.58 0.39 2.78
C VAL A 108 9.30 1.60 3.34
N CYS A 109 10.16 1.39 4.32
CA CYS A 109 10.80 2.49 5.02
C CYS A 109 12.27 2.20 5.35
N LYS A 110 13.03 3.25 5.66
CA LYS A 110 14.32 3.10 6.34
C LYS A 110 14.09 3.06 7.84
N THR A 111 14.75 2.13 8.52
CA THR A 111 14.75 2.02 9.98
C THR A 111 15.83 2.90 10.60
N ASN A 112 15.73 3.13 11.91
CA ASN A 112 16.74 3.89 12.67
C ASN A 112 18.16 3.30 12.57
N ASP A 113 18.26 1.98 12.34
CA ASP A 113 19.55 1.28 12.17
C ASP A 113 20.09 1.37 10.73
N GLY A 114 19.42 2.15 9.86
CA GLY A 114 19.80 2.32 8.45
C GLY A 114 19.36 1.19 7.53
N ASN A 115 18.70 0.15 8.04
CA ASN A 115 18.20 -0.96 7.23
C ASN A 115 16.86 -0.61 6.57
N GLU A 116 16.60 -1.17 5.39
CA GLU A 116 15.28 -1.09 4.76
C GLU A 116 14.34 -2.13 5.38
N LEU A 117 13.11 -1.71 5.70
CA LEU A 117 12.03 -2.56 6.21
C LEU A 117 10.87 -2.54 5.21
N VAL A 118 10.30 -3.72 4.95
CA VAL A 118 9.05 -3.90 4.20
C VAL A 118 8.04 -4.58 5.13
N ASP A 119 7.03 -3.84 5.57
CA ASP A 119 5.95 -4.33 6.42
C ASP A 119 4.63 -4.30 5.66
N CYS A 120 3.95 -5.44 5.54
CA CYS A 120 2.63 -5.55 4.91
C CYS A 120 1.64 -6.15 5.89
N ALA A 121 0.49 -5.51 6.06
CA ALA A 121 -0.59 -6.00 6.91
C ALA A 121 -1.95 -5.67 6.32
N LYS A 122 -3.01 -6.31 6.82
CA LYS A 122 -4.36 -5.92 6.46
C LYS A 122 -4.59 -4.49 6.93
N LYS A 123 -5.16 -3.64 6.06
CA LYS A 123 -5.44 -2.22 6.37
C LYS A 123 -6.19 -2.07 7.70
N ILE A 124 -7.15 -2.96 7.97
CA ILE A 124 -7.93 -2.96 9.21
C ILE A 124 -7.05 -3.18 10.46
N ASP A 125 -6.01 -4.00 10.38
CA ASP A 125 -5.11 -4.27 11.51
C ASP A 125 -4.17 -3.08 11.75
N VAL A 126 -3.75 -2.40 10.68
CA VAL A 126 -3.01 -1.13 10.76
C VAL A 126 -3.85 -0.03 11.39
N SER A 127 -5.10 0.16 10.93
CA SER A 127 -6.03 1.15 11.51
C SER A 127 -6.31 0.88 12.98
N ASN A 128 -6.36 -0.39 13.38
CA ASN A 128 -6.51 -0.82 14.77
C ASN A 128 -5.19 -0.81 15.56
N LYS A 129 -4.14 -0.17 15.03
CA LYS A 129 -2.82 0.01 15.67
C LYS A 129 -2.07 -1.28 16.02
N LYS A 130 -2.43 -2.43 15.43
CA LYS A 130 -1.78 -3.72 15.71
C LYS A 130 -0.35 -3.82 15.15
N ASN A 131 -0.03 -3.02 14.12
CA ASN A 131 1.29 -2.99 13.48
C ASN A 131 2.22 -1.88 13.99
N THR A 132 1.82 -1.13 15.02
CA THR A 132 2.58 0.04 15.52
C THR A 132 3.99 -0.31 15.98
N LYS A 133 4.21 -1.48 16.60
CA LYS A 133 5.54 -1.91 17.05
C LYS A 133 6.54 -2.11 15.90
N ILE A 134 6.08 -2.64 14.76
CA ILE A 134 6.93 -2.87 13.59
C ILE A 134 7.14 -1.54 12.86
N ARG A 135 6.06 -0.81 12.60
CA ARG A 135 6.11 0.46 11.85
C ARG A 135 6.79 1.59 12.62
N GLY A 136 6.78 1.56 13.95
CA GLY A 136 7.52 2.49 14.80
C GLY A 136 9.05 2.32 14.76
N LYS A 137 9.57 1.33 14.02
CA LYS A 137 11.00 1.23 13.72
C LYS A 137 11.43 2.12 12.55
N CYS A 138 10.48 2.56 11.74
CA CYS A 138 10.75 3.46 10.63
C CYS A 138 11.21 4.82 11.17
N ILE A 139 12.07 5.50 10.43
CA ILE A 139 12.44 6.88 10.74
C ILE A 139 11.17 7.74 10.58
N ASP A 140 10.71 8.34 11.68
CA ASP A 140 9.55 9.22 11.68
C ASP A 140 9.83 10.48 10.86
N HIS A 141 9.01 10.71 9.84
CA HIS A 141 9.00 11.98 9.10
C HIS A 141 7.79 12.78 9.53
N PHE A 142 7.79 13.30 10.76
CA PHE A 142 6.91 14.41 11.09
C PHE A 142 7.42 15.66 10.37
N THR A 143 6.84 15.97 9.22
CA THR A 143 6.79 17.35 8.74
C THR A 143 6.14 18.19 9.85
N GLY A 144 6.82 19.26 10.28
CA GLY A 144 6.40 20.11 11.39
C GLY A 144 4.91 20.42 11.41
N GLY A 145 4.28 20.03 12.51
CA GLY A 145 2.88 20.29 12.85
C GLY A 145 2.61 19.58 14.18
N SER A 146 2.42 20.37 15.23
CA SER A 146 2.23 19.99 16.64
C SER A 146 1.80 18.55 16.90
N ASP A 147 2.72 17.71 17.39
CA ASP A 147 2.42 16.56 18.27
C ASP A 147 3.71 16.08 18.97
N ILE A 148 4.38 17.01 19.66
CA ILE A 148 5.37 16.66 20.67
C ILE A 148 4.61 16.40 21.97
N LEU A 149 4.14 15.18 22.21
CA LEU A 149 3.87 14.59 23.55
C LEU A 149 3.07 13.29 23.39
N SER A 150 3.73 12.14 23.21
CA SER A 150 3.12 10.84 23.59
C SER A 150 4.07 9.66 23.75
N VAL A 151 5.31 9.69 23.24
CA VAL A 151 6.14 8.45 23.24
C VAL A 151 7.22 8.39 24.33
N LYS A 152 7.38 9.42 25.18
CA LYS A 152 8.49 9.45 26.18
C LYS A 152 8.14 9.38 27.67
N LEU A 153 6.88 9.17 28.07
CA LEU A 153 6.51 9.17 29.50
C LEU A 153 6.16 7.81 30.13
N LEU A 154 6.09 6.69 29.40
CA LEU A 154 5.73 5.39 30.02
C LEU A 154 6.90 4.43 30.27
N SER A 155 8.16 4.88 30.16
CA SER A 155 9.33 4.03 30.46
C SER A 155 10.28 4.58 31.52
N LYS A 156 9.92 5.66 32.26
CA LYS A 156 10.79 6.21 33.30
C LYS A 156 10.30 6.13 34.75
N ASP A 157 9.10 5.64 35.04
CA ASP A 157 8.61 5.54 36.42
C ASP A 157 8.79 4.16 37.10
N ASN A 158 9.66 3.29 36.56
CA ASN A 158 9.95 1.98 37.18
C ASN A 158 11.39 1.83 37.67
N LYS A 159 12.06 2.92 38.07
CA LYS A 159 13.40 2.81 38.69
C LYS A 159 13.79 4.01 39.56
N LYS A 160 13.30 4.03 40.81
CA LYS A 160 13.79 4.67 42.06
C LYS A 160 12.55 5.05 42.88
N GLN A 161 12.23 4.43 44.00
CA GLN A 161 12.93 4.46 45.29
C GLN A 161 12.53 3.19 46.07
N SER A 162 13.44 2.26 46.35
CA SER A 162 13.99 2.05 47.70
C SER A 162 14.21 3.30 48.55
#